data_AF-A0A9C8KAY4-F1
#
_entry.id   AF-A0A9C8KAY4-F1
#
_cell.length_a   1.000
_cell.length_b   1.000
_cell.length_c   1.000
_cell.angle_alpha   90.00
_cell.angle_beta   90.00
_cell.angle_gamma   90.00
#
_symmetry.space_group_name_H-M   'P 1'
#
loop_
_entity.id
_entity.type
_entity.pdbx_description
1 polymer ?
#
loop_
_entity_poly.entity_id
_entity_poly.type
_entity_poly.pdbx_seq_one_letter_code
_entity_poly.pdbx_strand_id
1 'polypeptide(L)'
;MSPTSNFKKIVIKTCFRLGLIIFPLGLSAQSYIGQTMDNYAGLHAIAVNPANAYDSPFRTDINLVSVSGFAGSDFISLSFSDLLDSGGEFDFDSDAMRHPSNNNHFFTNVDVLGPSFMFNVGEKQSFGLTTRVRGLFNLNNIDGNLYEQISDGFDIADDFDFDSSELNSTLHAFAEVGITYGREIFRTQDQFIKGGITLKYLQGAGGGFFNSPGLSGSYSSLANNLDTEGTISYGNT
;
A
#
# COMPACT_ATOMS: atom_id res chain seq x y z
N MET A 1 -51.46 23.53 -1.90
CA MET A 1 -50.10 22.95 -1.85
C MET A 1 -49.45 23.36 -0.54
N SER A 2 -49.17 22.42 0.36
CA SER A 2 -48.71 22.75 1.72
C SER A 2 -47.22 23.16 1.74
N PRO A 3 -46.85 24.21 2.51
CA PRO A 3 -45.49 24.75 2.58
C PRO A 3 -44.46 23.80 3.21
N THR A 4 -44.89 22.71 3.84
CA THR A 4 -44.02 21.73 4.51
C THR A 4 -43.23 20.84 3.55
N SER A 5 -43.67 20.68 2.29
CA SER A 5 -42.96 19.82 1.32
C SER A 5 -41.71 20.48 0.72
N ASN A 6 -41.70 21.81 0.58
CA ASN A 6 -40.56 22.55 0.05
C ASN A 6 -39.42 22.66 1.07
N PHE A 7 -39.75 22.78 2.37
CA PHE A 7 -38.75 22.83 3.43
C PHE A 7 -37.96 21.52 3.54
N LYS A 8 -38.64 20.36 3.47
CA LYS A 8 -37.96 19.05 3.42
C LYS A 8 -37.03 18.91 2.21
N LYS A 9 -37.46 19.38 1.02
CA LYS A 9 -36.63 19.35 -0.20
C LYS A 9 -35.41 20.26 -0.10
N ILE A 10 -35.52 21.42 0.54
CA ILE A 10 -34.41 22.34 0.77
C ILE A 10 -33.44 21.75 1.81
N VAL A 11 -33.93 21.21 2.93
CA VAL A 11 -33.07 20.57 3.94
C VAL A 11 -32.34 19.36 3.36
N ILE A 12 -33.00 18.52 2.57
CA ILE A 12 -32.34 17.37 1.89
C ILE A 12 -31.28 17.87 0.90
N LYS A 13 -31.56 18.90 0.09
CA LYS A 13 -30.57 19.48 -0.84
C LYS A 13 -29.39 20.14 -0.10
N THR A 14 -29.64 20.78 1.04
CA THR A 14 -28.61 21.42 1.85
C THR A 14 -27.77 20.39 2.60
N CYS A 15 -28.37 19.32 3.14
CA CYS A 15 -27.64 18.18 3.71
C CYS A 15 -26.83 17.41 2.66
N PHE A 16 -27.35 17.27 1.43
CA PHE A 16 -26.61 16.66 0.32
C PHE A 16 -25.43 17.52 -0.13
N ARG A 17 -25.55 18.86 -0.04
CA ARG A 17 -24.45 19.81 -0.34
C ARG A 17 -23.43 19.92 0.80
N LEU A 18 -23.84 19.76 2.06
CA LEU A 18 -22.95 19.77 3.23
C LEU A 18 -22.29 18.41 3.49
N GLY A 19 -22.88 17.30 3.06
CA GLY A 19 -22.35 15.95 3.25
C GLY A 19 -21.29 15.52 2.22
N LEU A 20 -21.00 16.35 1.20
CA LEU A 20 -20.17 15.98 0.06
C LEU A 20 -18.85 16.76 -0.01
N ILE A 21 -18.20 16.99 1.14
CA ILE A 21 -16.80 17.45 1.18
C ILE A 21 -16.07 16.66 2.28
N ILE A 22 -15.90 15.36 2.05
CA ILE A 22 -14.79 14.63 2.63
C ILE A 22 -13.77 14.55 1.50
N PHE A 23 -12.87 15.53 1.48
CA PHE A 23 -11.72 15.53 0.58
C PHE A 23 -10.82 14.36 1.00
N PRO A 24 -10.57 13.35 0.15
CA PRO A 24 -9.53 12.38 0.46
C PRO A 24 -8.17 13.11 0.35
N LEU A 25 -7.58 13.45 1.49
CA LEU A 25 -6.15 13.76 1.57
C LEU A 25 -5.41 12.53 1.04
N GLY A 26 -4.48 12.72 0.11
CA GLY A 26 -3.81 11.65 -0.65
C GLY A 26 -3.32 10.51 0.25
N LEU A 27 -4.04 9.39 0.22
CA LEU A 27 -3.66 8.15 0.90
C LEU A 27 -3.01 7.24 -0.14
N SER A 28 -1.70 7.34 -0.28
CA SER A 28 -0.90 6.40 -1.06
C SER A 28 -0.67 5.14 -0.24
N ALA A 29 -1.66 4.25 -0.24
CA ALA A 29 -1.56 2.89 0.29
C ALA A 29 -2.50 1.94 -0.49
N GLN A 30 -2.57 2.13 -1.82
CA GLN A 30 -3.39 1.32 -2.71
C GLN A 30 -2.80 -0.08 -2.84
N SER A 31 -3.65 -1.09 -2.79
CA SER A 31 -3.30 -2.48 -3.05
C SER A 31 -4.14 -2.97 -4.23
N TYR A 32 -3.69 -4.00 -4.95
CA TYR A 32 -4.41 -4.55 -6.11
C TYR A 32 -4.75 -3.52 -7.20
N ILE A 33 -3.83 -2.56 -7.44
CA ILE A 33 -3.95 -1.57 -8.51
C ILE A 33 -4.21 -2.28 -9.84
N GLY A 34 -5.16 -1.76 -10.63
CA GLY A 34 -5.65 -2.41 -11.85
C GLY A 34 -6.82 -3.34 -11.57
N GLN A 35 -6.62 -4.41 -10.81
CA GLN A 35 -7.66 -5.43 -10.56
C GLN A 35 -8.90 -4.85 -9.87
N THR A 36 -8.74 -3.99 -8.87
CA THR A 36 -9.87 -3.43 -8.10
C THR A 36 -10.77 -2.46 -8.87
N MET A 37 -10.32 -2.03 -10.06
CA MET A 37 -11.04 -1.06 -10.90
C MET A 37 -11.90 -1.72 -11.99
N ASP A 38 -11.87 -3.05 -12.07
CA ASP A 38 -12.73 -3.80 -13.00
C ASP A 38 -14.19 -3.83 -12.48
N ASN A 39 -15.15 -3.78 -13.41
CA ASN A 39 -16.56 -4.02 -13.12
C ASN A 39 -16.82 -5.44 -12.58
N TYR A 40 -15.88 -6.37 -12.79
CA TYR A 40 -15.91 -7.74 -12.28
C TYR A 40 -15.00 -7.99 -11.08
N ALA A 41 -14.47 -6.93 -10.44
CA ALA A 41 -13.51 -7.04 -9.33
C ALA A 41 -14.08 -7.65 -8.04
N GLY A 42 -15.42 -7.72 -7.90
CA GLY A 42 -16.09 -8.46 -6.82
C GLY A 42 -15.58 -8.12 -5.41
N LEU A 43 -15.12 -9.12 -4.67
CA LEU A 43 -14.55 -9.00 -3.33
C LEU A 43 -13.41 -7.99 -3.23
N HIS A 44 -12.58 -7.86 -4.27
CA HIS A 44 -11.46 -6.92 -4.27
C HIS A 44 -11.94 -5.47 -4.29
N ALA A 45 -13.08 -5.19 -4.94
CA ALA A 45 -13.66 -3.86 -5.02
C ALA A 45 -14.19 -3.34 -3.66
N ILE A 46 -14.50 -4.24 -2.72
CA ILE A 46 -14.93 -3.90 -1.35
C ILE A 46 -13.82 -3.15 -0.60
N ALA A 47 -12.56 -3.51 -0.86
CA ALA A 47 -11.41 -2.86 -0.23
C ALA A 47 -11.28 -1.37 -0.60
N VAL A 48 -11.75 -1.00 -1.80
CA VAL A 48 -11.77 0.38 -2.29
C VAL A 48 -13.05 1.09 -1.85
N ASN A 49 -14.21 0.45 -1.99
CA ASN A 49 -15.48 1.01 -1.58
C ASN A 49 -16.45 -0.09 -1.10
N PRO A 50 -16.93 -0.06 0.16
CA PRO A 50 -17.82 -1.08 0.70
C PRO A 50 -19.16 -1.18 -0.03
N ALA A 51 -19.60 -0.13 -0.72
CA ALA A 51 -20.82 -0.17 -1.53
C ALA A 51 -20.70 -1.14 -2.73
N ASN A 52 -19.48 -1.45 -3.16
CA ASN A 52 -19.23 -2.38 -4.26
C ASN A 52 -19.58 -3.83 -3.92
N ALA A 53 -19.81 -4.16 -2.64
CA ALA A 53 -20.35 -5.47 -2.27
C ALA A 53 -21.69 -5.76 -2.97
N TYR A 54 -22.54 -4.75 -3.15
CA TYR A 54 -23.82 -4.91 -3.86
C TYR A 54 -23.69 -4.78 -5.39
N ASP A 55 -22.69 -4.06 -5.88
CA ASP A 55 -22.55 -3.75 -7.31
C ASP A 55 -21.90 -4.87 -8.13
N SER A 56 -21.56 -5.99 -7.49
CA SER A 56 -20.99 -7.13 -8.19
C SER A 56 -22.03 -7.78 -9.11
N PRO A 57 -21.67 -8.11 -10.36
CA PRO A 57 -22.53 -8.88 -11.25
C PRO A 57 -22.70 -10.34 -10.78
N PHE A 58 -21.86 -10.81 -9.86
CA PHE A 58 -21.91 -12.16 -9.31
C PHE A 58 -22.82 -12.23 -8.09
N ARG A 59 -23.65 -13.28 -8.01
CA ARG A 59 -24.44 -13.57 -6.79
C ARG A 59 -23.57 -14.06 -5.65
N THR A 60 -22.46 -14.72 -5.97
CA THR A 60 -21.50 -15.26 -5.02
C THR A 60 -20.12 -15.14 -5.61
N ASP A 61 -19.18 -14.67 -4.81
CA ASP A 61 -17.77 -14.53 -5.14
C ASP A 61 -16.95 -15.13 -3.99
N ILE A 62 -15.92 -15.90 -4.34
CA ILE A 62 -15.06 -16.61 -3.40
C ILE A 62 -13.63 -16.35 -3.82
N ASN A 63 -12.88 -15.70 -2.95
CA ASN A 63 -11.43 -15.60 -3.07
C ASN A 63 -10.79 -16.60 -2.10
N LEU A 64 -9.94 -17.48 -2.61
CA LEU A 64 -9.15 -18.39 -1.77
C LEU A 64 -7.91 -17.68 -1.24
N VAL A 65 -7.07 -17.21 -2.14
CA VAL A 65 -5.87 -16.42 -1.86
C VAL A 65 -5.62 -15.53 -3.05
N SER A 66 -5.32 -14.26 -2.78
CA SER A 66 -4.79 -13.31 -3.75
C SER A 66 -3.65 -12.54 -3.12
N VAL A 67 -2.66 -12.17 -3.94
CA VAL A 67 -1.45 -11.47 -3.49
C VAL A 67 -1.25 -10.25 -4.37
N SER A 68 -0.94 -9.11 -3.76
CA SER A 68 -0.40 -7.95 -4.46
C SER A 68 0.87 -7.49 -3.76
N GLY A 69 1.95 -7.31 -4.52
CA GLY A 69 3.20 -6.76 -4.04
C GLY A 69 3.57 -5.52 -4.85
N PHE A 70 3.98 -4.47 -4.17
CA PHE A 70 4.59 -3.28 -4.76
C PHE A 70 5.93 -3.07 -4.09
N ALA A 71 6.97 -2.90 -4.87
CA ALA A 71 8.27 -2.45 -4.40
C ALA A 71 8.75 -1.35 -5.35
N GLY A 72 9.45 -0.37 -4.82
CA GLY A 72 10.00 0.69 -5.64
C GLY A 72 11.14 1.39 -4.92
N SER A 73 12.05 1.91 -5.71
CA SER A 73 13.18 2.70 -5.25
C SER A 73 13.58 3.70 -6.32
N ASP A 74 14.23 4.78 -5.91
CA ASP A 74 14.97 5.71 -6.78
C ASP A 74 16.42 5.27 -7.05
N PHE A 75 16.90 4.24 -6.35
CA PHE A 75 18.24 3.67 -6.49
C PHE A 75 18.34 2.64 -7.62
N ILE A 76 17.35 1.76 -7.77
CA ILE A 76 17.36 0.72 -8.82
C ILE A 76 16.39 1.13 -9.93
N SER A 77 16.90 1.26 -11.15
CA SER A 77 16.09 1.40 -12.35
C SER A 77 16.03 0.07 -13.11
N LEU A 78 14.82 -0.46 -13.27
CA LEU A 78 14.56 -1.67 -14.05
C LEU A 78 13.89 -1.29 -15.36
N SER A 79 14.52 -1.63 -16.48
CA SER A 79 13.92 -1.50 -17.80
C SER A 79 13.16 -2.78 -18.16
N PHE A 80 11.91 -2.63 -18.60
CA PHE A 80 11.07 -3.77 -19.00
C PHE A 80 11.60 -4.51 -20.24
N SER A 81 12.35 -3.82 -21.11
CA SER A 81 13.07 -4.45 -22.24
C SER A 81 14.09 -5.48 -21.76
N ASP A 82 14.89 -5.10 -20.76
CA ASP A 82 16.03 -5.88 -20.28
C ASP A 82 15.53 -7.12 -19.52
N LEU A 83 14.42 -6.98 -18.79
CA LEU A 83 13.69 -8.10 -18.18
C LEU A 83 13.11 -9.09 -19.21
N LEU A 84 12.70 -8.63 -20.39
CA LEU A 84 12.13 -9.49 -21.44
C LEU A 84 13.21 -10.14 -22.30
N ASP A 85 14.30 -9.42 -22.56
CA ASP A 85 15.43 -9.87 -23.37
C ASP A 85 16.37 -10.83 -22.62
N SER A 86 16.39 -10.80 -21.28
CA SER A 86 17.19 -11.70 -20.43
C SER A 86 16.79 -13.19 -20.48
N GLY A 87 15.75 -13.57 -21.24
CA GLY A 87 15.43 -14.98 -21.51
C GLY A 87 15.09 -15.84 -20.28
N GLY A 88 14.90 -15.22 -19.11
CA GLY A 88 14.63 -15.88 -17.83
C GLY A 88 15.81 -15.91 -16.84
N GLU A 89 16.96 -15.33 -17.18
CA GLU A 89 18.17 -15.26 -16.33
C GLU A 89 18.53 -13.79 -16.05
N PHE A 90 17.61 -13.07 -15.42
CA PHE A 90 17.85 -11.68 -14.98
C PHE A 90 18.57 -11.69 -13.64
N ASP A 91 19.78 -11.12 -13.61
CA ASP A 91 20.52 -10.91 -12.38
C ASP A 91 20.37 -9.45 -11.91
N PHE A 92 19.81 -9.26 -10.72
CA PHE A 92 19.61 -7.94 -10.14
C PHE A 92 20.93 -7.22 -9.85
N ASP A 93 22.04 -7.95 -9.71
CA ASP A 93 23.33 -7.38 -9.38
C ASP A 93 24.10 -6.91 -10.62
N SER A 94 24.00 -7.63 -11.74
CA SER A 94 24.70 -7.27 -12.98
C SER A 94 23.86 -6.49 -13.99
N ASP A 95 22.55 -6.70 -14.01
CA ASP A 95 21.70 -6.24 -15.12
C ASP A 95 20.83 -5.03 -14.75
N ALA A 96 20.68 -4.73 -13.45
CA ALA A 96 19.93 -3.57 -12.99
C ALA A 96 20.79 -2.31 -13.01
N MET A 97 20.27 -1.23 -13.60
CA MET A 97 20.96 0.06 -13.56
C MET A 97 20.79 0.68 -12.17
N ARG A 98 21.91 0.83 -11.44
CA ARG A 98 21.96 1.48 -10.13
C ARG A 98 22.23 2.98 -10.29
N HIS A 99 21.52 3.80 -9.53
CA HIS A 99 21.63 5.26 -9.49
C HIS A 99 21.87 5.73 -8.05
N PRO A 100 23.07 5.52 -7.49
CA PRO A 100 23.39 5.94 -6.14
C PRO A 100 23.25 7.47 -6.00
N SER A 101 22.35 7.89 -5.12
CA SER A 101 22.22 9.26 -4.60
C SER A 101 22.56 9.31 -3.12
N ASN A 102 22.81 10.48 -2.55
CA ASN A 102 23.03 10.62 -1.10
C ASN A 102 21.71 10.46 -0.29
N ASN A 103 20.56 10.41 -0.96
CA ASN A 103 19.26 10.32 -0.32
C ASN A 103 18.32 9.44 -1.16
N ASN A 104 18.54 8.12 -1.09
CA ASN A 104 17.67 7.16 -1.76
C ASN A 104 16.51 6.73 -0.86
N HIS A 105 15.41 6.37 -1.50
CA HIS A 105 14.18 5.91 -0.89
C HIS A 105 13.83 4.52 -1.43
N PHE A 106 13.34 3.67 -0.56
CA PHE A 106 12.83 2.36 -0.86
C PHE A 106 11.50 2.18 -0.15
N PHE A 107 10.52 1.65 -0.86
CA PHE A 107 9.27 1.23 -0.24
C PHE A 107 8.89 -0.16 -0.71
N THR A 108 8.19 -0.88 0.15
CA THR A 108 7.61 -2.18 -0.16
C THR A 108 6.25 -2.30 0.52
N ASN A 109 5.27 -2.79 -0.21
CA ASN A 109 3.91 -3.04 0.24
C ASN A 109 3.49 -4.41 -0.25
N VAL A 110 3.27 -5.33 0.68
CA VAL A 110 2.78 -6.67 0.41
C VAL A 110 1.40 -6.80 1.01
N ASP A 111 0.48 -7.32 0.22
CA ASP A 111 -0.90 -7.49 0.58
C ASP A 111 -1.39 -8.85 0.17
N VAL A 112 -1.96 -9.60 1.11
CA VAL A 112 -2.50 -10.93 0.88
C VAL A 112 -3.94 -10.96 1.33
N LEU A 113 -4.86 -11.09 0.38
CA LEU A 113 -6.27 -11.35 0.64
C LEU A 113 -6.43 -12.86 0.78
N GLY A 114 -6.66 -13.33 1.99
CA GLY A 114 -6.91 -14.74 2.29
C GLY A 114 -8.34 -15.16 1.95
N PRO A 115 -8.79 -16.30 2.51
CA PRO A 115 -10.13 -16.82 2.30
C PRO A 115 -11.19 -15.77 2.59
N SER A 116 -11.93 -15.41 1.55
CA SER A 116 -12.92 -14.34 1.57
C SER A 116 -14.12 -14.75 0.73
N PHE A 117 -15.31 -14.36 1.15
CA PHE A 117 -16.55 -14.71 0.47
C PHE A 117 -17.49 -13.52 0.44
N MET A 118 -18.21 -13.35 -0.65
CA MET A 118 -19.27 -12.38 -0.80
C MET A 118 -20.48 -13.05 -1.41
N PHE A 119 -21.67 -12.71 -0.93
CA PHE A 119 -22.92 -13.23 -1.48
C PHE A 119 -24.06 -12.23 -1.36
N ASN A 120 -24.93 -12.25 -2.37
CA ASN A 120 -26.13 -11.43 -2.42
C ASN A 120 -27.29 -12.16 -1.74
N VAL A 121 -28.05 -11.44 -0.90
CA VAL A 121 -29.26 -11.93 -0.24
C VAL A 121 -30.46 -11.18 -0.77
N GLY A 122 -31.30 -11.88 -1.56
CA GLY A 122 -32.39 -11.26 -2.30
C GLY A 122 -31.87 -10.33 -3.41
N GLU A 123 -32.63 -9.29 -3.74
CA GLU A 123 -32.33 -8.41 -4.89
C GLU A 123 -31.59 -7.12 -4.51
N LYS A 124 -31.50 -6.79 -3.20
CA LYS A 124 -31.08 -5.45 -2.74
C LYS A 124 -29.98 -5.44 -1.70
N GLN A 125 -29.50 -6.61 -1.27
CA GLN A 125 -28.56 -6.73 -0.16
C GLN A 125 -27.41 -7.67 -0.52
N SER A 126 -26.24 -7.36 0.00
CA SER A 126 -25.02 -8.16 -0.14
C SER A 126 -24.23 -8.15 1.15
N PHE A 127 -23.62 -9.30 1.45
CA PHE A 127 -22.74 -9.50 2.59
C PHE A 127 -21.37 -9.97 2.10
N GLY A 128 -20.31 -9.49 2.75
CA GLY A 128 -18.94 -9.92 2.49
C GLY A 128 -18.21 -10.25 3.79
N LEU A 129 -17.39 -11.28 3.77
CA LEU A 129 -16.34 -11.53 4.76
C LEU A 129 -15.00 -11.50 4.06
N THR A 130 -14.06 -10.71 4.56
CA THR A 130 -12.71 -10.61 4.04
C THR A 130 -11.69 -10.93 5.12
N THR A 131 -10.68 -11.73 4.79
CA THR A 131 -9.49 -11.90 5.62
C THR A 131 -8.28 -11.37 4.85
N ARG A 132 -7.44 -10.56 5.48
CA ARG A 132 -6.34 -9.87 4.80
C ARG A 132 -5.14 -9.74 5.71
N VAL A 133 -3.94 -9.83 5.14
CA VAL A 133 -2.68 -9.54 5.83
C VAL A 133 -1.92 -8.51 5.00
N ARG A 134 -1.34 -7.51 5.65
CA ARG A 134 -0.60 -6.42 5.03
C ARG A 134 0.74 -6.23 5.71
N GLY A 135 1.78 -6.08 4.90
CA GLY A 135 3.12 -5.70 5.30
C GLY A 135 3.53 -4.43 4.56
N LEU A 136 4.02 -3.43 5.28
CA LEU A 136 4.49 -2.16 4.76
C LEU A 136 5.91 -1.94 5.27
N PHE A 137 6.83 -1.63 4.39
CA PHE A 137 8.19 -1.26 4.70
C PHE A 137 8.54 0.02 3.95
N ASN A 138 9.15 0.97 4.63
CA ASN A 138 9.75 2.14 4.02
C ASN A 138 11.15 2.33 4.58
N LEU A 139 12.06 2.76 3.73
CA LEU A 139 13.41 3.18 4.07
C LEU A 139 13.66 4.47 3.29
N ASN A 140 13.95 5.54 3.99
CA ASN A 140 14.15 6.87 3.42
C ASN A 140 15.55 7.36 3.82
N ASN A 141 16.16 8.17 2.95
CA ASN A 141 17.44 8.83 3.22
C ASN A 141 18.60 7.88 3.49
N ILE A 142 18.66 6.75 2.75
CA ILE A 142 19.86 5.91 2.73
C ILE A 142 20.85 6.43 1.69
N ASP A 143 22.10 6.60 2.14
CA ASP A 143 23.22 6.97 1.27
C ASP A 143 23.51 5.84 0.28
N GLY A 144 23.66 6.20 -1.00
CA GLY A 144 23.89 5.24 -2.08
C GLY A 144 25.20 4.49 -1.94
N ASN A 145 26.27 5.14 -1.48
CA ASN A 145 27.54 4.47 -1.24
C ASN A 145 27.41 3.44 -0.11
N LEU A 146 26.71 3.79 0.98
CA LEU A 146 26.44 2.83 2.05
C LEU A 146 25.65 1.62 1.56
N TYR A 147 24.64 1.85 0.72
CA TYR A 147 23.80 0.77 0.19
C TYR A 147 24.55 -0.14 -0.79
N GLU A 148 25.33 0.42 -1.73
CA GLU A 148 26.20 -0.36 -2.65
C GLU A 148 27.12 -1.28 -1.83
N GLN A 149 27.76 -0.75 -0.79
CA GLN A 149 28.68 -1.52 0.06
C GLN A 149 27.98 -2.64 0.82
N ILE A 150 26.75 -2.41 1.30
CA ILE A 150 25.92 -3.46 1.92
C ILE A 150 25.51 -4.52 0.89
N SER A 151 25.13 -4.09 -0.31
CA SER A 151 24.66 -4.98 -1.39
C SER A 151 25.78 -5.88 -1.91
N ASP A 152 26.95 -5.31 -2.13
CA ASP A 152 28.12 -6.00 -2.67
C ASP A 152 28.94 -6.73 -1.56
N GLY A 153 28.40 -6.81 -0.34
CA GLY A 153 29.01 -7.56 0.76
C GLY A 153 30.33 -6.97 1.28
N PHE A 154 30.55 -5.67 1.11
CA PHE A 154 31.78 -4.94 1.41
C PHE A 154 33.01 -5.48 0.65
N ASP A 155 32.81 -6.06 -0.54
CA ASP A 155 33.89 -6.63 -1.37
C ASP A 155 34.66 -5.55 -2.18
N ILE A 156 34.47 -4.27 -1.84
CA ILE A 156 35.07 -3.14 -2.56
C ILE A 156 36.38 -2.73 -1.90
N ALA A 157 37.46 -2.77 -2.68
CA ALA A 157 38.83 -2.42 -2.26
C ALA A 157 39.10 -0.91 -2.16
N ASP A 158 38.07 -0.07 -2.36
CA ASP A 158 38.18 1.39 -2.44
C ASP A 158 37.62 2.09 -1.19
N ASP A 159 38.23 3.24 -0.87
CA ASP A 159 37.77 4.12 0.20
C ASP A 159 36.38 4.68 -0.16
N PHE A 160 35.46 4.70 0.82
CA PHE A 160 34.14 5.30 0.62
C PHE A 160 33.70 6.08 1.85
N ASP A 161 33.01 7.19 1.60
CA ASP A 161 32.33 7.98 2.61
C ASP A 161 30.82 7.85 2.42
N PHE A 162 30.08 7.85 3.52
CA PHE A 162 28.62 7.86 3.50
C PHE A 162 28.05 8.82 4.54
N ASP A 163 26.93 9.45 4.20
CA ASP A 163 26.15 10.29 5.11
C ASP A 163 24.69 9.81 5.13
N SER A 164 24.34 9.04 6.16
CA SER A 164 22.99 8.56 6.44
C SER A 164 22.43 9.21 7.72
N SER A 165 22.74 10.49 7.92
CA SER A 165 22.39 11.24 9.14
C SER A 165 20.89 11.44 9.36
N GLU A 166 20.09 11.25 8.31
CA GLU A 166 18.63 11.34 8.34
C GLU A 166 17.93 10.02 7.96
N LEU A 167 18.66 8.89 7.93
CA LEU A 167 18.07 7.62 7.54
C LEU A 167 16.95 7.23 8.51
N ASN A 168 15.80 6.91 7.92
CA ASN A 168 14.59 6.48 8.61
C ASN A 168 14.07 5.21 7.95
N SER A 169 13.78 4.20 8.76
CA SER A 169 13.06 3.02 8.31
C SER A 169 11.84 2.76 9.19
N THR A 170 10.76 2.33 8.55
CA THR A 170 9.53 1.91 9.21
C THR A 170 9.06 0.58 8.64
N LEU A 171 8.62 -0.31 9.51
CA LEU A 171 8.02 -1.60 9.18
C LEU A 171 6.70 -1.72 9.93
N HIS A 172 5.64 -2.11 9.24
CA HIS A 172 4.34 -2.38 9.83
C HIS A 172 3.74 -3.64 9.22
N ALA A 173 3.39 -4.60 10.07
CA ALA A 173 2.66 -5.80 9.68
C ALA A 173 1.37 -5.91 10.49
N PHE A 174 0.25 -6.14 9.80
CA PHE A 174 -1.05 -6.31 10.45
C PHE A 174 -1.98 -7.20 9.64
N ALA A 175 -2.90 -7.85 10.34
CA ALA A 175 -3.98 -8.62 9.77
C ALA A 175 -5.32 -7.90 9.99
N GLU A 176 -6.26 -8.14 9.08
CA GLU A 176 -7.62 -7.59 9.10
C GLU A 176 -8.62 -8.72 8.87
N VAL A 177 -9.67 -8.75 9.70
CA VAL A 177 -10.92 -9.46 9.38
C VAL A 177 -12.02 -8.41 9.20
N GLY A 178 -12.63 -8.39 8.01
CA GLY A 178 -13.64 -7.43 7.61
C GLY A 178 -15.00 -8.09 7.39
N ILE A 179 -16.06 -7.52 7.96
CA ILE A 179 -17.45 -7.88 7.65
C ILE A 179 -18.07 -6.68 6.93
N THR A 180 -18.55 -6.91 5.71
CA THR A 180 -19.15 -5.89 4.85
C THR A 180 -20.64 -6.15 4.66
N TYR A 181 -21.42 -5.08 4.71
CA TYR A 181 -22.81 -5.05 4.28
C TYR A 181 -22.99 -3.98 3.21
N GLY A 182 -23.45 -4.38 2.04
CA GLY A 182 -23.78 -3.50 0.92
C GLY A 182 -25.26 -3.59 0.58
N ARG A 183 -25.86 -2.48 0.14
CA ARG A 183 -27.24 -2.49 -0.33
C ARG A 183 -27.54 -1.45 -1.39
N GLU A 184 -28.55 -1.74 -2.19
CA GLU A 184 -29.28 -0.72 -2.93
C GLU A 184 -30.09 0.15 -1.97
N ILE A 185 -29.91 1.46 -2.08
CA ILE A 185 -30.68 2.46 -1.35
C ILE A 185 -31.84 2.92 -2.22
N PHE A 186 -31.56 3.24 -3.48
CA PHE A 186 -32.54 3.80 -4.40
C PHE A 186 -32.21 3.44 -5.85
N ARG A 187 -33.22 3.04 -6.62
CA ARG A 187 -33.10 2.78 -8.06
C ARG A 187 -34.31 3.37 -8.80
N THR A 188 -34.02 4.23 -9.77
CA THR A 188 -34.92 4.71 -10.83
C THR A 188 -34.42 4.14 -12.16
N GLN A 189 -35.11 4.44 -13.28
CA GLN A 189 -34.67 4.04 -14.63
C GLN A 189 -33.26 4.56 -14.97
N ASP A 190 -32.94 5.82 -14.64
CA ASP A 190 -31.66 6.44 -15.02
C ASP A 190 -30.70 6.71 -13.85
N GLN A 191 -31.12 6.41 -12.61
CA GLN A 191 -30.36 6.75 -11.42
C GLN A 191 -30.31 5.58 -10.45
N PHE A 192 -29.11 5.31 -9.94
CA PHE A 192 -28.87 4.23 -9.00
C PHE A 192 -27.97 4.69 -7.86
N ILE A 193 -28.41 4.45 -6.63
CA ILE A 193 -27.67 4.79 -5.41
C ILE A 193 -27.50 3.52 -4.58
N LYS A 194 -26.23 3.17 -4.37
CA LYS A 194 -25.77 2.11 -3.48
C LYS A 194 -25.07 2.70 -2.26
N GLY A 195 -25.12 1.97 -1.16
CA GLY A 195 -24.35 2.27 0.04
C GLY A 195 -23.82 0.99 0.65
N GLY A 196 -22.72 1.09 1.38
CA GLY A 196 -22.17 -0.04 2.11
C GLY A 196 -21.38 0.42 3.32
N ILE A 197 -21.23 -0.49 4.26
CA ILE A 197 -20.44 -0.32 5.48
C ILE A 197 -19.60 -1.57 5.69
N THR A 198 -18.35 -1.39 6.12
CA THR A 198 -17.47 -2.49 6.53
C THR A 198 -17.05 -2.26 7.97
N LEU A 199 -17.26 -3.25 8.81
CA LEU A 199 -16.68 -3.34 10.14
C LEU A 199 -15.36 -4.11 10.04
N LYS A 200 -14.27 -3.52 10.53
CA LYS A 200 -12.92 -4.11 10.45
C LYS A 200 -12.38 -4.38 11.85
N TYR A 201 -11.93 -5.61 12.08
CA TYR A 201 -11.10 -5.96 13.22
C TYR A 201 -9.65 -6.03 12.76
N LEU A 202 -8.81 -5.15 13.29
CA LEU A 202 -7.39 -5.06 12.97
C LEU A 202 -6.57 -5.69 14.08
N GLN A 203 -5.67 -6.60 13.71
CA GLN A 203 -4.71 -7.23 14.60
C GLN A 203 -3.30 -6.86 14.13
N GLY A 204 -2.59 -6.05 14.91
CA GLY A 204 -1.17 -5.79 14.67
C GLY A 204 -0.36 -7.07 14.85
N ALA A 205 0.42 -7.44 13.83
CA ALA A 205 1.36 -8.55 13.90
C ALA A 205 2.73 -8.08 14.41
N GLY A 206 3.07 -6.82 14.15
CA GLY A 206 4.26 -6.18 14.68
C GLY A 206 4.57 -4.88 13.95
N GLY A 207 5.41 -4.07 14.56
CA GLY A 207 5.90 -2.83 13.97
C GLY A 207 7.34 -2.61 14.38
N GLY A 208 8.09 -1.93 13.52
CA GLY A 208 9.48 -1.58 13.77
C GLY A 208 9.79 -0.21 13.23
N PHE A 209 10.69 0.50 13.89
CA PHE A 209 11.30 1.69 13.33
C PHE A 209 12.80 1.68 13.59
N PHE A 210 13.53 2.34 12.71
CA PHE A 210 14.95 2.62 12.83
C PHE A 210 15.18 4.06 12.38
N ASN A 211 15.97 4.81 13.12
CA ASN A 211 16.41 6.16 12.78
C ASN A 211 17.88 6.29 13.12
N SER A 212 18.63 7.04 12.33
CA SER A 212 20.05 7.26 12.60
C SER A 212 20.48 8.73 12.60
N PRO A 213 20.11 9.50 13.64
CA PRO A 213 20.50 10.90 13.75
C PRO A 213 22.02 11.06 13.74
N GLY A 214 22.52 11.74 12.71
CA GLY A 214 23.94 12.06 12.57
C GLY A 214 24.84 10.86 12.25
N LEU A 215 24.29 9.76 11.71
CA LEU A 215 25.07 8.62 11.25
C LEU A 215 25.81 8.94 9.95
N SER A 216 27.13 9.04 10.05
CA SER A 216 28.06 9.18 8.94
C SER A 216 29.28 8.30 9.19
N GLY A 217 30.03 8.00 8.14
CA GLY A 217 31.27 7.27 8.29
C GLY A 217 32.17 7.32 7.07
N SER A 218 33.42 6.95 7.31
CA SER A 218 34.47 6.86 6.30
C SER A 218 35.17 5.53 6.44
N TYR A 219 35.27 4.81 5.33
CA TYR A 219 36.04 3.59 5.21
C TYR A 219 37.37 3.89 4.53
N SER A 220 38.47 3.43 5.14
CA SER A 220 39.78 3.42 4.50
C SER A 220 40.27 2.00 4.26
N SER A 221 40.41 1.64 3.00
CA SER A 221 40.94 0.35 2.51
C SER A 221 42.39 0.11 2.96
N LEU A 222 43.21 1.16 3.02
CA LEU A 222 44.61 1.10 3.45
C LEU A 222 44.77 0.74 4.92
N ALA A 223 43.93 1.34 5.78
CA ALA A 223 43.93 1.05 7.22
C ALA A 223 43.04 -0.14 7.58
N ASN A 224 42.19 -0.57 6.65
CA ASN A 224 41.08 -1.50 6.85
C ASN A 224 40.25 -1.16 8.09
N ASN A 225 39.91 0.13 8.22
CA ASN A 225 39.12 0.65 9.32
C ASN A 225 37.90 1.40 8.80
N LEU A 226 36.77 1.23 9.49
CA LEU A 226 35.53 1.95 9.25
C LEU A 226 35.26 2.82 10.48
N ASP A 227 35.45 4.13 10.33
CA ASP A 227 35.15 5.10 11.37
C ASP A 227 33.72 5.60 11.18
N THR A 228 32.86 5.36 12.17
CA THR A 228 31.46 5.81 12.16
C THR A 228 31.17 6.73 13.33
N GLU A 229 30.39 7.77 13.10
CA GLU A 229 29.86 8.66 14.13
C GLU A 229 28.34 8.68 14.13
N GLY A 230 27.74 9.28 15.17
CA GLY A 230 26.29 9.44 15.27
C GLY A 230 25.60 8.54 16.30
N THR A 231 24.27 8.50 16.20
CA THR A 231 23.41 7.73 17.10
C THR A 231 22.43 6.90 16.31
N ILE A 232 22.04 5.76 16.87
CA ILE A 232 21.01 4.88 16.30
C ILE A 232 19.89 4.74 17.31
N SER A 233 18.66 4.97 16.85
CA SER A 233 17.44 4.78 17.62
C SER A 233 16.55 3.76 16.90
N TYR A 234 16.25 2.65 17.57
CA TYR A 234 15.40 1.60 17.03
C TYR A 234 14.39 1.14 18.07
N GLY A 235 13.28 0.60 17.60
CA GLY A 235 12.25 0.02 18.45
C GLY A 235 11.36 -0.90 17.66
N ASN A 236 10.79 -1.89 18.35
CA ASN A 236 9.81 -2.81 17.81
C ASN A 236 8.71 -3.10 18.83
N THR A 237 7.59 -3.60 18.33
CA THR A 237 6.44 -4.05 19.12
C THR A 237 6.00 -5.42 18.64
#